data_AF-A0A3M1G8S7-F1
#
_entry.id   AF-A0A3M1G8S7-F1
#
_cell.length_a   1.000
_cell.length_b   1.000
_cell.length_c   1.000
_cell.angle_alpha   90.00
_cell.angle_beta   90.00
_cell.angle_gamma   90.00
#
_symmetry.space_group_name_H-M   'P 1'
#
loop_
_entity.id
_entity.type
_entity.pdbx_description
1 polymer ?
#
loop_
_entity_poly.entity_id
_entity_poly.type
_entity_poly.pdbx_seq_one_letter_code
_entity_poly.pdbx_strand_id
1 'polypeptide(L)'
;MKRLWMAVFILAVAIALEGHSWAGPNMKEGLWEITTEMQMPGMPMAMPGQTFRQCIDKKHMVPSQKNGKCKMLSQKTKGSTVTWHMRCT
;
A
#
# COMPACT_ATOMS: atom_id res chain seq x y z
N MET A 1 2.10 -11.95 -48.55
CA MET A 1 1.55 -12.88 -47.53
C MET A 1 2.31 -12.83 -46.20
N LYS A 2 3.58 -13.28 -46.11
CA LYS A 2 4.36 -13.31 -44.84
C LYS A 2 4.55 -11.94 -44.16
N ARG A 3 4.83 -10.88 -44.95
CA ARG A 3 4.97 -9.49 -44.44
C ARG A 3 3.65 -8.91 -43.92
N LEU A 4 2.54 -9.32 -44.52
CA LEU A 4 1.19 -8.93 -44.09
C LEU A 4 0.82 -9.61 -42.76
N TRP A 5 1.12 -10.90 -42.63
CA TRP A 5 0.95 -11.65 -41.38
C TRP A 5 1.84 -11.15 -40.24
N MET A 6 3.10 -10.80 -40.54
CA MET A 6 3.99 -10.15 -39.56
C MET A 6 3.40 -8.83 -39.05
N ALA A 7 2.90 -7.98 -39.95
CA ALA A 7 2.29 -6.71 -39.57
C ALA A 7 1.01 -6.89 -38.73
N VAL A 8 0.16 -7.88 -39.07
CA VAL A 8 -1.04 -8.21 -38.30
C VAL A 8 -0.69 -8.73 -36.91
N PHE A 9 0.36 -9.54 -36.78
CA PHE A 9 0.81 -10.07 -35.49
C PHE A 9 1.38 -8.97 -34.59
N ILE A 10 2.14 -8.04 -35.15
CA ILE A 10 2.67 -6.87 -34.41
C ILE A 10 1.52 -5.97 -33.94
N LEU A 11 0.50 -5.75 -34.79
CA LEU A 11 -0.65 -4.93 -34.44
C LEU A 11 -1.51 -5.59 -33.34
N ALA A 12 -1.67 -6.92 -33.36
CA ALA A 12 -2.40 -7.67 -32.34
C ALA A 12 -1.72 -7.63 -30.96
N VAL A 13 -0.38 -7.65 -30.91
CA VAL A 13 0.38 -7.55 -29.65
C VAL A 13 0.31 -6.12 -29.06
N ALA A 14 0.29 -5.09 -29.90
CA ALA A 14 0.17 -3.70 -29.44
C ALA A 14 -1.17 -3.43 -28.72
N ILE A 15 -2.27 -4.01 -29.20
CA ILE A 15 -3.62 -3.85 -28.61
C ILE A 15 -3.73 -4.58 -27.26
N ALA A 16 -2.96 -5.66 -27.05
CA ALA A 16 -3.02 -6.44 -25.81
C ALA A 16 -2.30 -5.78 -24.61
N LEU A 17 -1.56 -4.68 -24.82
CA LEU A 17 -0.75 -4.04 -23.79
C LEU A 17 -1.48 -2.91 -23.03
N GLU A 18 -2.70 -2.55 -23.41
CA GLU A 18 -3.40 -1.35 -22.91
C GLU A 18 -4.12 -1.53 -21.56
N GLY A 19 -4.00 -2.69 -20.91
CA GLY A 19 -4.82 -3.06 -19.74
C GLY A 19 -4.23 -2.86 -18.34
N HIS A 20 -2.97 -2.42 -18.20
CA HIS A 20 -2.33 -2.33 -16.87
C HIS A 20 -2.44 -0.93 -16.27
N SER A 21 -3.67 -0.49 -15.99
CA SER A 21 -3.89 0.67 -15.12
C SER A 21 -3.49 0.30 -13.70
N TRP A 22 -2.27 0.67 -13.31
CA TRP A 22 -1.78 0.54 -11.94
C TRP A 22 -2.46 1.62 -11.07
N ALA A 23 -3.75 1.44 -10.83
CA ALA A 23 -4.48 2.29 -9.90
C ALA A 23 -3.94 2.01 -8.49
N GLY A 24 -3.41 3.05 -7.84
CA GLY A 24 -3.06 2.99 -6.42
C GLY A 24 -4.28 2.69 -5.54
N PRO A 25 -4.09 2.58 -4.22
CA PRO A 25 -5.16 2.23 -3.31
C PRO A 25 -6.33 3.21 -3.46
N ASN A 26 -7.54 2.68 -3.61
CA ASN A 26 -8.76 3.49 -3.62
C ASN A 26 -9.11 3.91 -2.18
N MET A 27 -8.29 4.82 -1.66
CA MET A 27 -8.37 5.35 -0.32
C MET A 27 -8.90 6.79 -0.37
N LYS A 28 -9.78 7.13 0.58
CA LYS A 28 -10.24 8.51 0.78
C LYS A 28 -9.21 9.29 1.58
N GLU A 29 -8.78 10.42 1.03
CA GLU A 29 -7.89 11.35 1.74
C GLU A 29 -8.67 12.10 2.82
N GLY A 30 -8.01 12.49 3.91
CA GLY A 30 -8.60 13.32 4.96
C GLY A 30 -8.25 12.84 6.36
N LEU A 31 -9.10 13.17 7.33
CA LEU A 31 -8.90 12.82 8.74
C LEU A 31 -9.36 11.38 9.01
N TRP A 32 -8.43 10.52 9.40
CA TRP A 32 -8.69 9.14 9.77
C TRP A 32 -8.66 8.98 11.28
N GLU A 33 -9.52 8.11 11.80
CA GLU A 33 -9.42 7.57 13.15
C GLU A 33 -8.80 6.18 13.07
N ILE A 34 -7.74 5.95 13.85
CA ILE A 34 -6.88 4.78 13.76
C ILE A 34 -6.76 4.18 15.15
N THR A 35 -7.11 2.90 15.26
CA THR A 35 -6.95 2.10 16.48
C THR A 35 -5.85 1.09 16.27
N THR A 36 -4.83 1.12 17.12
CA THR A 36 -3.71 0.17 17.10
C THR A 36 -3.84 -0.80 18.24
N GLU A 37 -3.88 -2.09 17.92
CA GLU A 37 -3.86 -3.19 18.89
C GLU A 37 -2.54 -3.95 18.77
N MET A 38 -1.92 -4.27 19.91
CA MET A 38 -0.66 -5.00 19.95
C MET A 38 -0.85 -6.33 20.67
N GLN A 39 -0.54 -7.43 19.98
CA GLN A 39 -0.52 -8.77 20.56
C GLN A 39 0.94 -9.14 20.88
N MET A 40 1.26 -9.24 22.16
CA MET A 40 2.58 -9.65 22.65
C MET A 40 2.49 -11.03 23.32
N PRO A 41 3.10 -12.08 22.74
CA PRO A 41 3.12 -13.41 23.36
C PRO A 41 3.74 -13.36 24.76
N GLY A 42 3.14 -14.07 25.72
CA GLY A 42 3.64 -14.17 27.10
C GLY A 42 3.15 -13.08 28.06
N MET A 43 2.36 -12.11 27.59
CA MET A 43 1.67 -11.15 28.47
C MET A 43 0.27 -11.68 28.83
N PRO A 44 -0.14 -11.64 30.12
CA PRO A 44 -1.39 -12.25 30.58
C PRO A 44 -2.65 -11.50 30.12
N MET A 45 -2.51 -10.28 29.62
CA MET A 45 -3.60 -9.46 29.08
C MET A 45 -3.14 -8.73 27.82
N ALA A 46 -4.04 -8.60 26.85
CA ALA A 46 -3.81 -7.76 25.68
C ALA A 46 -3.68 -6.29 26.13
N MET A 47 -2.68 -5.59 25.60
CA MET A 47 -2.50 -4.18 25.89
C MET A 47 -3.68 -3.39 25.30
N PRO A 48 -4.29 -2.43 26.04
CA PRO A 48 -5.44 -1.70 25.54
C PRO A 48 -5.09 -0.95 24.26
N GLY A 49 -5.91 -1.15 23.23
CA GLY A 49 -5.74 -0.51 21.94
C GLY A 49 -5.68 1.02 22.07
N GLN A 50 -4.76 1.65 21.34
CA GLN A 50 -4.59 3.10 21.36
C GLN A 50 -5.29 3.68 20.13
N THR A 51 -6.19 4.64 20.34
CA THR A 51 -6.89 5.33 19.26
C THR A 51 -6.36 6.74 19.06
N PHE A 52 -6.09 7.13 17.82
CA PHE A 52 -5.61 8.45 17.48
C PHE A 52 -6.10 8.87 16.10
N ARG A 53 -6.14 10.19 15.88
CA ARG A 53 -6.59 10.77 14.61
C ARG A 53 -5.42 11.43 13.89
N GLN A 54 -5.31 11.20 12.59
CA GLN A 54 -4.32 11.87 11.75
C GLN A 54 -4.83 12.03 10.32
N CYS A 55 -4.31 13.04 9.62
CA CYS A 55 -4.56 13.18 8.20
C CYS A 55 -3.75 12.15 7.42
N ILE A 56 -4.42 11.38 6.57
CA ILE A 56 -3.78 10.44 5.64
C ILE A 56 -4.15 10.86 4.22
N ASP A 57 -3.15 10.91 3.35
CA ASP A 57 -3.29 11.21 1.93
C ASP A 57 -2.63 10.10 1.08
N LYS A 58 -2.81 10.15 -0.24
CA LYS A 58 -2.24 9.12 -1.14
C LYS A 58 -0.71 9.10 -1.18
N LYS A 59 -0.04 10.17 -0.76
CA LYS A 59 1.44 10.24 -0.67
C LYS A 59 1.93 9.69 0.68
N HIS A 60 1.15 9.83 1.74
CA HIS A 60 1.47 9.46 3.12
C HIS A 60 0.53 8.39 3.66
N MET A 61 0.36 7.29 2.92
CA MET A 61 -0.60 6.22 3.25
C MET A 61 -0.26 5.40 4.50
N VAL A 62 0.92 5.59 5.09
CA VAL A 62 1.34 4.86 6.29
C VAL A 62 1.09 5.73 7.53
N PRO A 63 0.30 5.26 8.50
CA PRO A 63 0.12 5.92 9.78
C PRO A 63 1.45 6.26 10.46
N SER A 64 1.65 7.53 10.81
CA SER A 64 2.80 7.94 11.62
C SER A 64 2.58 7.51 13.07
N GLN A 65 3.59 6.88 13.68
CA GLN A 65 3.55 6.53 15.10
C GLN A 65 4.07 7.70 15.93
N LYS A 66 3.32 8.10 16.97
CA LYS A 66 3.66 9.26 17.82
C LYS A 66 4.92 9.06 18.69
N ASN A 67 5.39 7.82 18.88
CA ASN A 67 6.28 7.49 20.01
C ASN A 67 7.67 6.92 19.66
N GLY A 68 8.18 7.06 18.43
CA GLY A 68 9.52 6.54 18.14
C GLY A 68 10.17 7.09 16.87
N LYS A 69 11.50 7.18 16.88
CA LYS A 69 12.33 7.40 15.68
C LYS A 69 12.33 6.12 14.84
N CYS A 70 11.18 5.80 14.25
CA CYS A 70 11.03 4.64 13.39
C CYS A 70 11.42 5.00 11.95
N LYS A 71 12.38 4.28 11.38
CA LYS A 71 12.79 4.43 9.99
C LYS A 71 12.02 3.45 9.11
N MET A 72 11.45 3.95 8.01
CA MET A 72 10.84 3.12 6.98
C MET A 72 11.94 2.28 6.30
N LEU A 73 11.81 0.96 6.32
CA LEU A 73 12.71 0.04 5.62
C LEU A 73 12.19 -0.33 4.23
N SER A 74 10.90 -0.60 4.13
CA SER A 74 10.25 -0.89 2.86
C SER A 74 8.77 -0.56 2.89
N GLN A 75 8.21 -0.24 1.73
CA GLN A 75 6.79 -0.04 1.52
C GLN A 75 6.43 -0.67 0.18
N LYS A 76 5.35 -1.45 0.14
CA LYS A 76 4.81 -2.05 -1.07
C LYS A 76 3.32 -1.79 -1.13
N THR A 77 2.84 -1.57 -2.34
CA THR A 77 1.42 -1.33 -2.59
C THR A 77 0.95 -2.34 -3.62
N LYS A 78 -0.04 -3.16 -3.25
CA LYS A 78 -0.66 -4.16 -4.13
C LYS A 78 -2.16 -3.94 -4.12
N GLY A 79 -2.69 -3.40 -5.22
CA GLY A 79 -4.10 -3.00 -5.31
C GLY A 79 -4.44 -1.98 -4.21
N SER A 80 -5.42 -2.32 -3.37
CA SER A 80 -5.87 -1.50 -2.24
C SER A 80 -5.07 -1.70 -0.95
N THR A 81 -4.06 -2.57 -0.93
CA THR A 81 -3.30 -2.90 0.28
C THR A 81 -1.93 -2.26 0.26
N VAL A 82 -1.61 -1.52 1.33
CA VAL A 82 -0.27 -0.99 1.60
C VAL A 82 0.37 -1.84 2.70
N THR A 83 1.55 -2.38 2.45
CA THR A 83 2.34 -3.16 3.41
C THR A 83 3.67 -2.44 3.63
N TRP A 84 4.01 -2.18 4.89
CA TRP A 84 5.24 -1.46 5.24
C TRP A 84 6.03 -2.21 6.32
N HIS A 85 7.35 -2.06 6.26
CA HIS A 85 8.28 -2.56 7.28
C HIS A 85 9.02 -1.37 7.85
N MET A 86 9.02 -1.25 9.17
CA MET A 86 9.69 -0.18 9.90
C MET A 86 10.66 -0.77 10.91
N ARG A 87 11.74 -0.03 11.19
CA ARG A 87 12.65 -0.29 12.31
C ARG A 87 12.60 0.88 13.27
N CYS A 88 12.15 0.63 14.48
CA CYS A 88 12.20 1.59 15.58
C CYS A 88 13.46 1.36 16.41
N THR A 89 13.98 2.43 17.00
CA THR A 89 15.17 2.41 17.88
C THR A 89 14.75 2.93 19.23
#